data_AF-A0AAJ1GL61-F1
#
_entry.id   AF-A0AAJ1GL61-F1
#
_cell.length_a   1.000
_cell.length_b   1.000
_cell.length_c   1.000
_cell.angle_alpha   90.00
_cell.angle_beta   90.00
_cell.angle_gamma   90.00
#
_symmetry.space_group_name_H-M   'P 1'
#
loop_
_entity.id
_entity.type
_entity.pdbx_description
1 polymer ?
#
loop_
_entity_poly.entity_id
_entity_poly.type
_entity_poly.pdbx_seq_one_letter_code
_entity_poly.pdbx_strand_id
1 'polypeptide(L)'
;MAELEIFGIEEWIRELENLGQDVPKITKEALKAGAGVFKQKLEISSPEGPKPNKPTPKQPWWDGKHAKNAIEEGKIVKKGGAYFINIGWDKTDRTAHFYMKFQNWGTSKNPNPPHKGFAEKTLIQSEKEVLKAMEREFMRRVTGR
;
A
#
# COMPACT_ATOMS: atom_id res chain seq x y z
N MET A 1 14.87 12.97 -2.03
CA MET A 1 15.21 11.56 -1.74
C MET A 1 15.96 11.56 -0.43
N ALA A 2 15.55 10.75 0.53
CA ALA A 2 16.33 10.47 1.72
C ALA A 2 16.66 8.98 1.66
N GLU A 3 17.94 8.65 1.74
CA GLU A 3 18.40 7.28 1.93
C GLU A 3 18.39 7.01 3.44
N LEU A 4 17.57 6.06 3.85
CA LEU A 4 17.58 5.49 5.19
C LEU A 4 18.27 4.14 5.07
N GLU A 5 19.53 4.08 5.50
CA GLU A 5 20.30 2.84 5.59
C GLU A 5 19.99 2.19 6.95
N ILE A 6 19.28 1.06 6.93
CA ILE A 6 18.97 0.28 8.13
C ILE A 6 20.12 -0.69 8.35
N PHE A 7 21.13 -0.27 9.12
CA PHE A 7 22.17 -1.18 9.60
C PHE A 7 21.55 -2.29 10.48
N GLY A 8 21.81 -3.56 10.14
CA GLY A 8 21.55 -4.71 11.01
C GLY A 8 20.51 -5.73 10.52
N ILE A 9 19.63 -5.41 9.57
CA ILE A 9 18.67 -6.40 9.02
C ILE A 9 19.39 -7.45 8.15
N GLU A 10 20.47 -7.08 7.49
CA GLU A 10 21.19 -7.97 6.57
C GLU A 10 21.87 -9.13 7.29
N GLU A 11 22.43 -8.89 8.48
CA GLU A 11 22.98 -9.95 9.34
C GLU A 11 21.86 -10.88 9.84
N TRP A 12 20.71 -10.34 10.21
CA TRP A 12 19.57 -11.13 10.65
C TRP A 12 19.01 -11.98 9.51
N ILE A 13 18.95 -11.44 8.28
CA ILE A 13 18.55 -12.21 7.09
C ILE A 13 19.52 -13.37 6.87
N ARG A 14 20.84 -13.13 6.93
CA ARG A 14 21.85 -14.18 6.78
C ARG A 14 21.76 -15.24 7.87
N GLU A 15 21.54 -14.86 9.11
CA GLU A 15 21.34 -15.79 10.22
C GLU A 15 20.07 -16.62 10.04
N LEU A 16 18.97 -16.01 9.62
CA LEU A 16 17.72 -16.71 9.33
C LEU A 16 17.86 -17.68 8.15
N GLU A 17 18.57 -17.28 7.10
CA GLU A 17 18.91 -18.17 5.98
C GLU A 17 19.78 -19.35 6.45
N ASN A 18 20.78 -19.10 7.30
CA ASN A 18 21.61 -20.15 7.91
C ASN A 18 20.81 -21.09 8.82
N LEU A 19 19.76 -20.60 9.47
CA LEU A 19 18.81 -21.38 10.26
C LEU A 19 17.76 -22.11 9.39
N GLY A 20 17.87 -22.04 8.05
CA GLY A 20 16.97 -22.71 7.12
C GLY A 20 15.56 -22.10 7.06
N GLN A 21 15.39 -20.86 7.51
CA GLN A 21 14.10 -20.17 7.46
C GLN A 21 13.78 -19.72 6.04
N ASP A 22 12.51 -19.79 5.65
CA ASP A 22 12.01 -19.26 4.37
C ASP A 22 11.85 -17.74 4.47
N VAL A 23 12.99 -17.03 4.51
CA VAL A 23 13.04 -15.55 4.56
C VAL A 23 12.14 -14.92 3.48
N PRO A 24 12.16 -15.36 2.20
CA PRO A 24 11.22 -14.88 1.19
C PRO A 24 9.74 -14.93 1.60
N LYS A 25 9.30 -16.04 2.20
CA LYS A 25 7.92 -16.18 2.68
C LYS A 25 7.64 -15.28 3.88
N ILE A 26 8.54 -15.25 4.85
CA ILE A 26 8.43 -14.41 6.04
C ILE A 26 8.31 -12.93 5.66
N THR A 27 9.19 -12.45 4.77
CA THR A 27 9.16 -11.06 4.29
C THR A 27 7.86 -10.74 3.55
N LYS A 28 7.34 -11.66 2.73
CA LYS A 28 6.05 -11.46 2.04
C LYS A 28 4.88 -11.39 3.02
N GLU A 29 4.88 -12.21 4.06
CA GLU A 29 3.83 -12.21 5.09
C GLU A 29 3.88 -10.94 5.94
N ALA A 30 5.07 -10.51 6.36
CA ALA A 30 5.28 -9.23 7.01
C ALA A 30 4.79 -8.06 6.15
N LEU A 31 5.16 -8.05 4.86
CA LEU A 31 4.70 -7.03 3.91
C LEU A 31 3.17 -7.00 3.78
N LYS A 32 2.50 -8.16 3.78
CA LYS A 32 1.02 -8.23 3.79
C LYS A 32 0.42 -7.66 5.08
N ALA A 33 1.02 -7.91 6.23
CA ALA A 33 0.55 -7.35 7.49
C ALA A 33 0.63 -5.81 7.49
N GLY A 34 1.75 -5.26 7.02
CA GLY A 34 1.90 -3.81 6.82
C GLY A 34 0.90 -3.24 5.80
N ALA A 35 0.72 -3.92 4.67
CA ALA A 35 -0.25 -3.55 3.64
C ALA A 35 -1.68 -3.48 4.18
N GLY A 36 -2.09 -4.43 5.01
CA GLY A 36 -3.43 -4.43 5.63
C GLY A 36 -3.65 -3.21 6.53
N VAL A 37 -2.65 -2.81 7.32
CA VAL A 37 -2.71 -1.59 8.14
C VAL A 37 -2.78 -0.35 7.26
N PHE A 38 -1.91 -0.26 6.26
CA PHE A 38 -1.91 0.88 5.34
C PHE A 38 -3.24 1.01 4.59
N LYS A 39 -3.79 -0.11 4.11
CA LYS A 39 -5.10 -0.18 3.47
C LYS A 39 -6.18 0.43 4.38
N GLN A 40 -6.32 -0.04 5.61
CA GLN A 40 -7.32 0.49 6.55
C GLN A 40 -7.17 2.01 6.75
N LYS A 41 -5.94 2.51 6.88
CA LYS A 41 -5.68 3.94 7.03
C LYS A 41 -6.07 4.71 5.76
N LEU A 42 -5.78 4.14 4.59
CA LEU A 42 -6.13 4.72 3.30
C LEU A 42 -7.65 4.74 3.07
N GLU A 43 -8.37 3.71 3.52
CA GLU A 43 -9.84 3.68 3.47
C GLU A 43 -10.44 4.83 4.31
N ILE A 44 -9.87 5.11 5.49
CA ILE A 44 -10.32 6.18 6.37
C ILE A 44 -10.00 7.57 5.81
N SER A 45 -8.82 7.75 5.22
CA SER A 45 -8.34 9.04 4.74
C SER A 45 -8.78 9.40 3.32
N SER A 46 -9.32 8.43 2.57
CA SER A 46 -9.73 8.61 1.18
C SER A 46 -10.90 9.59 1.05
N PRO A 47 -10.83 10.56 0.11
CA PRO A 47 -11.95 11.44 -0.19
C PRO A 47 -13.22 10.67 -0.57
N GLU A 48 -14.35 11.12 -0.05
CA GLU A 48 -15.67 10.52 -0.30
C GLU A 48 -16.66 11.59 -0.75
N GLY A 49 -17.34 11.33 -1.87
CA GLY A 49 -18.50 12.11 -2.30
C GLY A 49 -19.77 11.71 -1.54
N PRO A 50 -20.84 12.51 -1.57
CA PRO A 50 -22.05 12.27 -0.77
C PRO A 50 -22.79 10.97 -1.15
N LYS A 51 -22.63 10.49 -2.38
CA LYS A 51 -23.24 9.25 -2.89
C LYS A 51 -22.24 8.52 -3.79
N PRO A 52 -22.29 7.18 -3.85
CA PRO A 52 -21.44 6.43 -4.75
C PRO A 52 -21.91 6.60 -6.20
N ASN A 53 -20.97 6.54 -7.14
CA ASN A 53 -21.30 6.60 -8.56
C ASN A 53 -21.97 5.30 -8.98
N LYS A 54 -23.15 5.41 -9.60
CA LYS A 54 -23.92 4.25 -10.07
C LYS A 54 -23.71 4.04 -11.57
N PRO A 55 -23.70 2.79 -12.04
CA PRO A 55 -23.63 2.50 -13.47
C PRO A 55 -24.80 3.14 -14.22
N THR A 56 -24.48 3.75 -15.35
CA THR A 56 -25.45 4.32 -16.30
C THR A 56 -25.15 3.77 -17.69
N PRO A 57 -26.10 3.86 -18.66
CA PRO A 57 -25.83 3.40 -20.03
C PRO A 57 -24.59 4.04 -20.68
N LYS A 58 -24.27 5.29 -20.33
CA LYS A 58 -23.08 6.01 -20.83
C LYS A 58 -21.81 5.71 -20.02
N GLN A 59 -21.97 5.25 -18.79
CA GLN A 59 -20.88 4.97 -17.86
C GLN A 59 -21.10 3.65 -17.14
N PRO A 60 -21.03 2.51 -17.86
CA PRO A 60 -21.32 1.19 -17.30
C PRO A 60 -20.22 0.68 -16.35
N TRP A 61 -19.05 1.31 -16.35
CA TRP A 61 -17.90 0.91 -15.53
C TRP A 61 -18.02 1.31 -14.05
N TRP A 62 -19.01 2.12 -13.66
CA TRP A 62 -19.26 2.39 -12.25
C TRP A 62 -19.81 1.13 -11.56
N ASP A 63 -19.39 0.87 -10.33
CA ASP A 63 -19.73 -0.34 -9.58
C ASP A 63 -20.73 -0.09 -8.44
N GLY A 64 -21.17 1.15 -8.25
CA GLY A 64 -22.09 1.52 -7.18
C GLY A 64 -21.46 1.65 -5.80
N LYS A 65 -20.11 1.62 -5.68
CA LYS A 65 -19.40 1.73 -4.41
C LYS A 65 -18.70 3.08 -4.24
N HIS A 66 -18.39 3.42 -2.99
CA HIS A 66 -17.41 4.48 -2.72
C HIS A 66 -16.01 3.93 -2.94
N ALA A 67 -15.13 4.75 -3.52
CA ALA A 67 -13.77 4.34 -3.83
C ALA A 67 -13.03 3.78 -2.61
N LYS A 68 -13.17 4.41 -1.44
CA LYS A 68 -12.57 3.91 -0.20
C LYS A 68 -12.93 2.45 0.10
N ASN A 69 -14.11 1.98 -0.26
CA ASN A 69 -14.57 0.60 -0.02
C ASN A 69 -14.09 -0.40 -1.08
N ALA A 70 -13.37 0.07 -2.09
CA ALA A 70 -12.86 -0.70 -3.22
C ALA A 70 -11.33 -0.62 -3.33
N ILE A 71 -10.65 -0.29 -2.23
CA ILE A 71 -9.18 -0.31 -2.17
C ILE A 71 -8.72 -1.77 -2.15
N GLU A 72 -7.93 -2.13 -3.15
CA GLU A 72 -7.38 -3.48 -3.31
C GLU A 72 -5.91 -3.54 -2.91
N GLU A 73 -5.52 -4.73 -2.46
CA GLU A 73 -4.11 -5.08 -2.27
C GLU A 73 -3.59 -5.72 -3.55
N GLY A 74 -2.57 -5.12 -4.15
CA GLY A 74 -1.95 -5.61 -5.35
C GLY A 74 -1.13 -6.89 -5.12
N LYS A 75 -0.55 -7.39 -6.21
CA LYS A 75 0.38 -8.51 -6.13
C LYS A 75 1.72 -8.05 -5.56
N ILE A 76 2.34 -8.91 -4.76
CA ILE A 76 3.72 -8.69 -4.32
C ILE A 76 4.66 -8.92 -5.50
N VAL A 77 5.53 -7.94 -5.77
CA VAL A 77 6.54 -7.99 -6.83
C VAL A 77 7.93 -7.80 -6.24
N LYS A 78 8.93 -8.49 -6.77
CA LYS A 78 10.34 -8.30 -6.37
C LYS A 78 11.01 -7.36 -7.38
N LYS A 79 11.65 -6.28 -6.90
CA LYS A 79 12.41 -5.33 -7.72
C LYS A 79 13.68 -4.94 -6.97
N GLY A 80 14.84 -5.02 -7.62
CA GLY A 80 16.12 -4.60 -7.00
C GLY A 80 16.40 -5.25 -5.64
N GLY A 81 16.08 -6.53 -5.47
CA GLY A 81 16.28 -7.25 -4.20
C GLY A 81 15.14 -7.14 -3.18
N ALA A 82 14.33 -6.08 -3.23
CA ALA A 82 13.23 -5.86 -2.28
C ALA A 82 11.85 -6.31 -2.81
N TYR A 83 10.94 -6.61 -1.89
CA TYR A 83 9.53 -6.92 -2.18
C TYR A 83 8.67 -5.66 -2.04
N PHE A 84 7.76 -5.46 -2.99
CA PHE A 84 6.84 -4.33 -3.04
C PHE A 84 5.41 -4.81 -3.21
N ILE A 85 4.46 -4.07 -2.65
CA ILE A 85 3.03 -4.27 -2.86
C ILE A 85 2.38 -2.91 -3.11
N ASN A 86 1.55 -2.83 -4.16
CA ASN A 86 0.79 -1.62 -4.45
C ASN A 86 -0.56 -1.70 -3.73
N ILE A 87 -0.97 -0.63 -3.06
CA ILE A 87 -2.26 -0.55 -2.37
C ILE A 87 -3.03 0.65 -2.91
N GLY A 88 -4.28 0.42 -3.31
CA GLY A 88 -5.14 1.45 -3.90
C GLY A 88 -4.86 1.70 -5.38
N TRP A 89 -5.01 2.95 -5.81
CA TRP A 89 -5.02 3.31 -7.24
C TRP A 89 -3.64 3.76 -7.72
N ASP A 90 -3.13 3.10 -8.76
CA ASP A 90 -1.92 3.56 -9.45
C ASP A 90 -2.25 4.52 -10.61
N LYS A 91 -1.21 5.09 -11.23
CA LYS A 91 -1.37 6.04 -12.34
C LYS A 91 -1.96 5.38 -13.61
N THR A 92 -1.78 4.08 -13.76
CA THR A 92 -2.22 3.26 -14.90
C THR A 92 -3.61 2.65 -14.72
N ASP A 93 -4.23 2.82 -13.54
CA ASP A 93 -5.55 2.31 -13.19
C ASP A 93 -6.63 2.79 -14.18
N ARG A 94 -7.49 1.85 -14.59
CA ARG A 94 -8.63 2.00 -15.51
C ARG A 94 -9.93 1.37 -14.97
N THR A 95 -9.96 1.00 -13.69
CA THR A 95 -11.12 0.41 -13.01
C THR A 95 -12.18 1.47 -12.70
N ALA A 96 -13.30 1.06 -12.07
CA ALA A 96 -14.40 1.94 -11.67
C ALA A 96 -13.92 3.20 -10.92
N HIS A 97 -12.85 3.09 -10.13
CA HIS A 97 -12.36 4.17 -9.27
C HIS A 97 -11.09 4.86 -9.78
N PHE A 98 -10.78 4.71 -11.08
CA PHE A 98 -9.59 5.33 -11.69
C PHE A 98 -9.44 6.83 -11.41
N TYR A 99 -10.55 7.54 -11.20
CA TYR A 99 -10.56 8.98 -10.96
C TYR A 99 -9.83 9.38 -9.67
N MET A 100 -9.63 8.46 -8.72
CA MET A 100 -8.88 8.70 -7.49
C MET A 100 -7.42 9.08 -7.76
N LYS A 101 -6.85 8.66 -8.89
CA LYS A 101 -5.50 9.09 -9.29
C LYS A 101 -5.44 10.60 -9.55
N PHE A 102 -6.50 11.19 -10.10
CA PHE A 102 -6.56 12.64 -10.29
C PHE A 102 -6.77 13.37 -8.97
N GLN A 103 -7.49 12.78 -8.02
CA GLN A 103 -7.59 13.33 -6.66
C GLN A 103 -6.23 13.29 -5.94
N ASN A 104 -5.43 12.25 -6.18
CA ASN A 104 -4.12 12.10 -5.56
C ASN A 104 -3.05 13.00 -6.19
N TRP A 105 -2.90 12.99 -7.53
CA TRP A 105 -1.81 13.68 -8.24
C TRP A 105 -2.23 14.98 -8.95
N GLY A 106 -3.53 15.30 -8.93
CA GLY A 106 -4.07 16.44 -9.67
C GLY A 106 -4.23 16.17 -11.17
N THR A 107 -4.59 17.24 -11.87
CA THR A 107 -4.75 17.28 -13.33
C THR A 107 -3.90 18.43 -13.89
N SER A 108 -3.75 18.49 -15.21
CA SER A 108 -3.04 19.62 -15.84
C SER A 108 -3.68 20.98 -15.53
N LYS A 109 -5.01 21.05 -15.34
CA LYS A 109 -5.73 22.30 -15.03
C LYS A 109 -5.74 22.62 -13.53
N ASN A 110 -5.86 21.59 -12.69
CA ASN A 110 -5.82 21.69 -11.23
C ASN A 110 -4.70 20.77 -10.72
N PRO A 111 -3.43 21.22 -10.76
CA PRO A 111 -2.31 20.40 -10.29
C PRO A 111 -2.38 20.23 -8.77
N ASN A 112 -2.10 19.03 -8.29
CA ASN A 112 -1.82 18.83 -6.87
C ASN A 112 -0.31 18.97 -6.70
N PRO A 113 0.19 19.79 -5.76
CA PRO A 113 1.62 19.89 -5.54
C PRO A 113 2.22 18.50 -5.27
N PRO A 114 3.47 18.25 -5.71
CA PRO A 114 4.17 17.02 -5.38
C PRO A 114 4.09 16.78 -3.88
N HIS A 115 3.90 15.51 -3.49
CA HIS A 115 3.88 15.11 -2.08
C HIS A 115 2.68 15.57 -1.25
N LYS A 116 1.62 16.09 -1.89
CA LYS A 116 0.38 16.53 -1.18
C LYS A 116 -0.84 15.64 -1.40
N GLY A 117 -0.69 14.55 -2.15
CA GLY A 117 -1.74 13.55 -2.35
C GLY A 117 -2.19 12.91 -1.04
N PHE A 118 -3.47 12.55 -0.95
CA PHE A 118 -4.03 11.92 0.26
C PHE A 118 -3.36 10.57 0.57
N ALA A 119 -3.01 9.80 -0.46
CA ALA A 119 -2.35 8.51 -0.29
C ALA A 119 -0.94 8.66 0.30
N GLU A 120 -0.20 9.67 -0.15
CA GLU A 120 1.14 9.94 0.36
C GLU A 120 1.14 10.51 1.78
N LYS A 121 0.20 11.41 2.10
CA LYS A 121 -0.01 11.87 3.48
C LYS A 121 -0.34 10.70 4.40
N THR A 122 -1.17 9.77 3.93
CA THR A 122 -1.52 8.56 4.69
C THR A 122 -0.30 7.69 4.91
N LEU A 123 0.57 7.54 3.90
CA LEU A 123 1.80 6.76 4.02
C LEU A 123 2.68 7.33 5.12
N ILE A 124 2.94 8.64 5.10
CA ILE A 124 3.76 9.32 6.11
C ILE A 124 3.13 9.21 7.50
N GLN A 125 1.81 9.41 7.62
CA GLN A 125 1.13 9.37 8.92
C GLN A 125 1.04 7.96 9.51
N SER A 126 0.97 6.92 8.67
CA SER A 126 0.82 5.53 9.10
C SER A 126 2.13 4.75 9.12
N GLU A 127 3.25 5.33 8.66
CA GLU A 127 4.54 4.67 8.51
C GLU A 127 4.95 3.88 9.76
N LYS A 128 4.89 4.52 10.93
CA LYS A 128 5.24 3.87 12.20
C LYS A 128 4.34 2.66 12.53
N GLU A 129 3.04 2.76 12.26
CA GLU A 129 2.09 1.68 12.51
C GLU A 129 2.29 0.53 11.52
N VAL A 130 2.54 0.85 10.25
CA VAL A 130 2.83 -0.10 9.19
C VAL A 130 4.12 -0.86 9.50
N LEU A 131 5.20 -0.16 9.82
CA LEU A 131 6.49 -0.77 10.16
C LEU A 131 6.37 -1.67 11.39
N LYS A 132 5.64 -1.22 12.43
CA LYS A 132 5.40 -2.04 13.63
C LYS A 132 4.59 -3.30 13.32
N ALA A 133 3.62 -3.24 12.41
CA ALA A 133 2.86 -4.41 11.99
C ALA A 133 3.71 -5.39 11.18
N MET A 134 4.56 -4.88 10.29
CA MET A 134 5.52 -5.68 9.54
C MET A 134 6.51 -6.37 10.47
N GLU A 135 7.14 -5.63 11.38
CA GLU A 135 8.10 -6.14 12.36
C GLU A 135 7.46 -7.21 13.25
N ARG A 136 6.24 -6.96 13.75
CA ARG A 136 5.51 -7.92 14.58
C ARG A 136 5.27 -9.23 13.84
N GLU A 137 4.77 -9.17 12.59
CA GLU A 137 4.51 -10.38 11.81
C GLU A 137 5.82 -11.09 11.44
N PHE A 138 6.87 -10.34 11.10
CA PHE A 138 8.20 -10.88 10.83
C PHE A 138 8.72 -11.67 12.04
N MET A 139 8.73 -11.06 13.22
CA MET A 139 9.20 -11.70 14.46
C MET A 139 8.34 -12.89 14.87
N ARG A 140 7.02 -12.80 14.67
CA ARG A 140 6.10 -13.92 14.92
C ARG A 140 6.47 -15.15 14.09
N ARG A 141 6.83 -14.96 12.82
CA ARG A 141 7.22 -16.05 11.92
C ARG A 141 8.60 -16.60 12.23
N VAL A 142 9.55 -15.73 12.59
CA VAL A 142 10.90 -16.13 12.99
C VAL A 142 10.89 -16.94 14.29
N THR A 143 10.12 -16.50 15.28
CA THR A 143 10.13 -17.11 16.63
C THR A 143 9.12 -18.24 16.81
N GLY A 144 8.20 -18.44 15.86
CA GLY A 144 7.18 -19.50 15.90
C GLY A 144 6.16 -19.36 17.03
N ARG A 145 6.09 -18.20 17.70
CA ARG A 145 5.17 -17.88 18.80
C ARG A 145 4.15 -16.84 18.38
#